data_AF-A0A522SYM8-F1
#
_entry.id   AF-A0A522SYM8-F1
#
_cell.length_a   1.000
_cell.length_b   1.000
_cell.length_c   1.000
_cell.angle_alpha   90.00
_cell.angle_beta   90.00
_cell.angle_gamma   90.00
#
_symmetry.space_group_name_H-M   'P 1'
#
loop_
_entity.id
_entity.type
_entity.pdbx_description
1 polymer ?
#
loop_
_entity_poly.entity_id
_entity_poly.type
_entity_poly.pdbx_seq_one_letter_code
_entity_poly.pdbx_strand_id
1 'polypeptide(L)'
;MTEDDFYLQVAYALSGCQLVEQELKLYISQALEYVRKCVGKRLSFKMDGRDYEDASLEKLIDAFRKLTNNDVLVGELRKFKNERNFISHKGITYCLDPMGDLGDMGVAELLPRLQAAQAEARRLRRLIHEESSSFIGHLYFGEFPSEA
;
A
#
# COMPACT_ATOMS: atom_id res chain seq x y z
N MET A 1 -23.87 -18.50 0.44
CA MET A 1 -22.62 -18.08 1.07
C MET A 1 -22.91 -18.00 2.55
N THR A 2 -22.09 -18.60 3.41
CA THR A 2 -22.29 -18.46 4.86
C THR A 2 -21.79 -17.10 5.32
N GLU A 3 -22.21 -16.68 6.52
CA GLU A 3 -21.71 -15.47 7.17
C GLU A 3 -20.17 -15.53 7.36
N ASP A 4 -19.66 -16.70 7.78
CA ASP A 4 -18.23 -16.97 7.91
C ASP A 4 -17.47 -16.83 6.58
N ASP A 5 -18.06 -17.30 5.47
CA ASP A 5 -17.46 -17.13 4.14
C ASP A 5 -17.32 -15.64 3.79
N PHE A 6 -18.34 -14.84 4.10
CA PHE A 6 -18.29 -13.39 3.85
C PHE A 6 -17.23 -12.70 4.71
N TYR A 7 -17.12 -13.05 6.00
CA TYR A 7 -16.09 -12.52 6.89
C TYR A 7 -14.69 -12.86 6.40
N LEU A 8 -14.50 -14.07 5.89
CA LEU A 8 -13.24 -14.47 5.27
C LEU A 8 -12.92 -13.63 4.03
N GLN A 9 -13.91 -13.32 3.17
CA GLN A 9 -13.71 -12.46 2.01
C GLN A 9 -13.34 -11.02 2.39
N VAL A 10 -14.01 -10.45 3.41
CA VAL A 10 -13.69 -9.12 3.94
C VAL A 10 -12.27 -9.10 4.50
N ALA A 11 -11.93 -10.07 5.36
CA ALA A 11 -10.60 -10.20 5.94
C ALA A 11 -9.52 -10.33 4.84
N TYR A 12 -9.79 -11.11 3.81
CA TYR A 12 -8.87 -11.31 2.70
C TYR A 12 -8.65 -10.04 1.87
N ALA A 13 -9.72 -9.30 1.55
CA ALA A 13 -9.60 -8.01 0.86
C ALA A 13 -8.81 -6.97 1.69
N LEU A 14 -9.10 -6.87 2.99
CA LEU A 14 -8.37 -5.97 3.90
C LEU A 14 -6.90 -6.38 4.04
N SER A 15 -6.60 -7.67 4.09
CA SER A 15 -5.22 -8.17 4.09
C SER A 15 -4.46 -7.74 2.83
N GLY A 16 -5.11 -7.77 1.66
CA GLY A 16 -4.55 -7.28 0.40
C GLY A 16 -4.20 -5.80 0.48
N CYS A 17 -5.09 -4.99 1.05
CA CYS A 17 -4.84 -3.56 1.29
C CYS A 17 -3.63 -3.33 2.20
N GLN A 18 -3.52 -4.10 3.29
CA GLN A 18 -2.39 -4.02 4.20
C GLN A 18 -1.08 -4.35 3.50
N LEU A 19 -1.08 -5.33 2.60
CA LEU A 19 0.11 -5.71 1.85
C LEU A 19 0.55 -4.65 0.83
N VAL A 20 -0.36 -3.83 0.29
CA VAL A 20 -0.01 -2.63 -0.51
C VAL A 20 0.71 -1.61 0.37
N GLU A 21 0.23 -1.38 1.59
CA GLU A 21 0.90 -0.49 2.55
C GLU A 21 2.32 -0.96 2.90
N GLN A 22 2.50 -2.28 3.10
CA GLN A 22 3.83 -2.84 3.36
C GLN A 22 4.78 -2.67 2.18
N GLU A 23 4.30 -2.84 0.95
CA GLU A 23 5.15 -2.60 -0.23
C GLU A 23 5.53 -1.12 -0.38
N LEU A 24 4.61 -0.19 -0.14
CA LEU A 24 4.95 1.23 -0.12
C LEU A 24 6.01 1.55 0.94
N LYS A 25 5.89 0.99 2.14
CA LYS A 25 6.89 1.16 3.21
C LYS A 25 8.25 0.61 2.80
N LEU A 26 8.29 -0.56 2.15
CA LEU A 26 9.53 -1.15 1.65
C LEU A 26 10.19 -0.25 0.61
N TYR A 27 9.42 0.19 -0.41
CA TYR A 27 9.89 1.11 -1.43
C TYR A 27 10.47 2.40 -0.82
N ILE A 28 9.71 3.05 0.07
CA ILE A 28 10.11 4.32 0.71
C ILE A 28 11.40 4.12 1.50
N SER A 29 11.49 3.03 2.29
CA SER A 29 12.67 2.72 3.07
C SER A 29 13.91 2.56 2.19
N GLN A 30 13.79 1.78 1.12
CA GLN A 30 14.87 1.55 0.16
C GLN A 30 15.27 2.83 -0.57
N ALA A 31 14.30 3.64 -1.01
CA ALA A 31 14.56 4.91 -1.69
C ALA A 31 15.28 5.91 -0.77
N LEU A 32 14.85 6.03 0.49
CA LEU A 32 15.51 6.90 1.48
C LEU A 32 16.92 6.40 1.82
N GLU A 33 17.12 5.09 1.93
CA GLU A 33 18.46 4.51 2.10
C GLU A 33 19.36 4.81 0.90
N TYR A 34 18.82 4.67 -0.32
CA TYR A 34 19.56 4.97 -1.54
C TYR A 34 19.98 6.44 -1.58
N VAL A 35 19.06 7.37 -1.33
CA VAL A 35 19.35 8.80 -1.23
C VAL A 35 20.42 9.08 -0.18
N ARG A 36 20.32 8.48 1.01
CA ARG A 36 21.31 8.61 2.08
C ARG A 36 22.71 8.17 1.63
N LYS A 37 22.82 7.03 0.94
CA LYS A 37 24.09 6.54 0.40
C LYS A 37 24.64 7.46 -0.70
N CYS A 38 23.79 8.00 -1.58
CA CYS A 38 24.19 8.95 -2.61
C CYS A 38 24.75 10.26 -2.04
N VAL A 39 24.12 10.82 -1.00
CA VAL A 39 24.59 12.08 -0.39
C VAL A 39 25.79 11.87 0.55
N GLY A 40 25.92 10.69 1.15
CA GLY A 40 27.00 10.35 2.08
C GLY A 40 27.12 11.37 3.22
N LYS A 41 28.35 11.82 3.51
CA LYS A 41 28.64 12.84 4.53
C LYS A 41 28.49 14.29 4.03
N ARG A 42 28.09 14.50 2.77
CA ARG A 42 28.04 15.84 2.14
C ARG A 42 26.86 16.69 2.59
N LEU A 43 25.78 16.05 3.08
CA LEU A 43 24.57 16.71 3.55
C LEU A 43 23.97 15.91 4.70
N SER A 44 23.48 16.60 5.74
CA SER A 44 22.72 15.92 6.80
C SER A 44 21.39 15.43 6.25
N PHE A 45 21.22 14.10 6.19
CA PHE A 45 19.98 13.45 5.79
C PHE A 45 19.46 12.61 6.94
N LYS A 46 18.34 13.03 7.56
CA LYS A 46 17.81 12.41 8.78
C LYS A 46 16.60 11.51 8.54
N MET A 47 15.98 11.59 7.36
CA MET A 47 14.79 10.79 7.03
C MET A 47 15.14 9.31 6.87
N ASP A 48 14.30 8.42 7.40
CA ASP A 48 14.44 6.98 7.20
C ASP A 48 13.10 6.24 7.18
N GLY A 49 13.14 4.93 6.91
CA GLY A 49 11.93 4.11 6.78
C GLY A 49 11.05 4.09 8.04
N ARG A 50 11.65 4.25 9.23
CA ARG A 50 10.93 4.23 10.52
C ARG A 50 10.02 5.42 10.70
N ASP A 51 10.30 6.54 10.01
CA ASP A 51 9.40 7.71 9.96
C ASP A 51 8.00 7.36 9.39
N TYR A 52 7.87 6.19 8.74
CA TYR A 52 6.65 5.74 8.08
C TYR A 52 6.07 4.43 8.62
N GLU A 53 6.61 3.87 9.71
CA GLU A 53 6.15 2.58 10.27
C GLU A 53 4.65 2.59 10.61
N ASP A 54 4.15 3.67 11.22
CA ASP A 54 2.74 3.84 11.59
C ASP A 54 1.98 4.80 10.66
N ALA A 55 2.55 5.10 9.48
CA ALA A 55 1.92 6.01 8.55
C ALA A 55 0.67 5.39 7.89
N SER A 56 -0.40 6.17 7.81
CA SER A 56 -1.59 5.85 7.03
C SER A 56 -1.27 5.68 5.54
N LEU A 57 -2.06 4.89 4.80
CA LEU A 57 -1.93 4.75 3.34
C LEU A 57 -1.83 6.09 2.59
N GLU A 58 -2.58 7.12 2.99
CA GLU A 58 -2.49 8.45 2.38
C GLU A 58 -1.11 9.09 2.52
N LYS A 59 -0.57 9.11 3.75
CA LYS A 59 0.80 9.57 4.03
C LYS A 59 1.85 8.77 3.27
N LEU A 60 1.67 7.45 3.14
CA LEU A 60 2.57 6.60 2.36
C LEU A 60 2.54 6.96 0.87
N ILE A 61 1.36 7.17 0.29
CA ILE A 61 1.20 7.60 -1.11
C ILE A 61 1.85 8.97 -1.32
N ASP A 62 1.69 9.91 -0.38
CA ASP A 62 2.31 11.22 -0.48
C ASP A 62 3.84 11.20 -0.39
N ALA A 63 4.40 10.30 0.42
CA ALA A 63 5.84 10.08 0.49
C ALA A 63 6.36 9.40 -0.78
N PHE A 64 5.68 8.34 -1.22
CA PHE A 64 5.98 7.62 -2.46
C PHE A 64 6.03 8.57 -3.66
N ARG A 65 5.02 9.44 -3.82
CA ARG A 65 4.97 10.46 -4.88
C ARG A 65 6.20 11.38 -4.94
N LYS A 66 6.86 11.63 -3.80
CA LYS A 66 8.08 12.47 -3.77
C LYS A 66 9.34 11.71 -4.20
N LEU A 67 9.25 10.39 -4.29
CA LEU A 67 10.37 9.47 -4.52
C LEU A 67 10.29 8.76 -5.87
N THR A 68 9.14 8.80 -6.56
CA THR A 68 8.93 8.27 -7.92
C THR A 68 8.54 9.38 -8.90
N ASN A 69 8.79 9.15 -10.19
CA ASN A 69 8.23 9.95 -11.30
C ASN A 69 6.99 9.30 -11.95
N ASN A 70 6.51 8.18 -11.40
CA ASN A 70 5.40 7.41 -11.95
C ASN A 70 4.05 7.96 -11.47
N ASP A 71 3.63 9.09 -12.06
CA ASP A 71 2.37 9.76 -11.72
C ASP A 71 1.13 8.89 -12.01
N VAL A 72 1.23 7.96 -12.96
CA VAL A 72 0.15 7.01 -13.27
C VAL A 72 -0.09 6.09 -12.07
N LEU A 73 0.96 5.44 -11.56
CA LEU A 73 0.86 4.57 -10.39
C LEU A 73 0.40 5.34 -9.14
N VAL A 74 0.87 6.57 -8.94
CA VAL A 74 0.37 7.44 -7.85
C VAL A 74 -1.14 7.68 -7.99
N GLY A 75 -1.63 7.95 -9.20
CA GLY A 75 -3.04 8.13 -9.49
C GLY A 75 -3.87 6.87 -9.19
N GLU A 76 -3.37 5.69 -9.55
CA GLU A 76 -4.01 4.41 -9.27
C GLU A 76 -4.07 4.11 -7.76
N LEU A 77 -2.98 4.36 -7.02
CA LEU A 77 -2.93 4.19 -5.57
C LEU A 77 -3.94 5.11 -4.84
N ARG A 78 -4.14 6.33 -5.33
CA ARG A 78 -5.16 7.24 -4.77
C ARG A 78 -6.57 6.73 -4.97
N LYS A 79 -6.88 6.15 -6.14
CA LYS A 79 -8.18 5.50 -6.38
C LYS A 79 -8.36 4.29 -5.46
N PHE A 80 -7.32 3.46 -5.34
CA PHE A 80 -7.31 2.30 -4.46
C PHE A 80 -7.53 2.68 -2.98
N LYS A 81 -6.92 3.75 -2.49
CA LYS A 81 -7.16 4.29 -1.13
C LYS A 81 -8.65 4.52 -0.87
N ASN A 82 -9.35 5.14 -1.82
CA ASN A 82 -10.77 5.45 -1.67
C ASN A 82 -11.61 4.17 -1.60
N GLU A 83 -11.28 3.16 -2.41
CA GLU A 83 -11.94 1.85 -2.38
C GLU A 83 -11.67 1.11 -1.06
N ARG A 84 -10.42 1.09 -0.60
CA ARG A 84 -10.02 0.51 0.69
C ARG A 84 -10.78 1.16 1.85
N ASN A 85 -10.93 2.47 1.86
CA ASN A 85 -11.69 3.19 2.89
C ASN A 85 -13.18 2.80 2.85
N PHE A 86 -13.77 2.71 1.65
CA PHE A 86 -15.15 2.24 1.48
C PHE A 86 -15.32 0.83 2.04
N ILE A 87 -14.47 -0.12 1.64
CA ILE A 87 -14.52 -1.52 2.09
C ILE A 87 -14.30 -1.63 3.59
N SER A 88 -13.36 -0.87 4.16
CA SER A 88 -13.10 -0.87 5.61
C SER A 88 -14.34 -0.42 6.38
N HIS A 89 -14.99 0.68 5.97
CA HIS A 89 -16.18 1.16 6.66
C HIS A 89 -17.39 0.26 6.44
N LYS A 90 -17.69 -0.10 5.18
CA LYS A 90 -18.89 -0.89 4.85
C LYS A 90 -18.73 -2.36 5.24
N GLY A 91 -17.63 -3.00 4.90
CA GLY A 91 -17.38 -4.41 5.24
C GLY A 91 -17.49 -4.67 6.74
N ILE A 92 -16.87 -3.81 7.57
CA ILE A 92 -16.95 -3.92 9.03
C ILE A 92 -18.39 -3.68 9.52
N THR A 93 -19.12 -2.73 8.94
CA THR A 93 -20.53 -2.48 9.32
C THR A 93 -21.40 -3.71 9.08
N TYR A 94 -21.23 -4.41 7.95
CA TYR A 94 -21.94 -5.67 7.69
C TYR A 94 -21.50 -6.79 8.64
N CYS A 95 -20.22 -6.85 9.02
CA CYS A 95 -19.75 -7.80 10.05
C CYS A 95 -20.27 -7.53 11.46
N LEU A 96 -20.84 -6.36 11.71
CA LEU A 96 -21.32 -5.92 13.02
C LEU A 96 -22.83 -5.73 13.04
N ASP A 97 -23.56 -6.27 12.06
CA ASP A 97 -25.03 -6.29 12.05
C ASP A 97 -25.58 -7.65 12.52
N PRO A 98 -25.66 -7.88 13.84
CA PRO A 98 -26.14 -9.14 14.40
C PRO A 98 -27.65 -9.35 14.18
N MET A 99 -28.39 -8.33 13.73
CA MET A 99 -29.83 -8.42 13.48
C MET A 99 -30.15 -8.79 12.04
N GLY A 100 -29.16 -8.76 11.13
CA GLY A 100 -29.34 -9.12 9.72
C GLY A 100 -30.27 -8.18 8.95
N ASP A 101 -30.49 -6.96 9.45
CA ASP A 101 -31.34 -5.95 8.80
C ASP A 101 -30.72 -5.46 7.48
N LEU A 102 -29.39 -5.59 7.35
CA LEU A 102 -28.64 -5.49 6.12
C LEU A 102 -28.80 -6.77 5.28
N GLY A 103 -29.99 -6.99 4.72
CA GLY A 103 -30.35 -8.22 4.00
C GLY A 103 -29.43 -8.58 2.80
N ASP A 104 -29.68 -9.76 2.22
CA ASP A 104 -28.87 -10.42 1.16
C ASP A 104 -28.42 -9.52 -0.01
N MET A 105 -29.17 -8.47 -0.35
CA MET A 105 -28.82 -7.54 -1.43
C MET A 105 -27.57 -6.70 -1.13
N GLY A 106 -27.32 -6.36 0.13
CA GLY A 106 -26.15 -5.58 0.52
C GLY A 106 -24.83 -6.37 0.42
N VAL A 107 -24.89 -7.66 0.76
CA VAL A 107 -23.79 -8.61 0.60
C VAL A 107 -23.51 -8.87 -0.88
N ALA A 108 -24.57 -9.01 -1.69
CA ALA A 108 -24.45 -9.22 -3.13
C ALA A 108 -23.76 -8.04 -3.86
N GLU A 109 -23.95 -6.81 -3.38
CA GLU A 109 -23.27 -5.63 -3.94
C GLU A 109 -21.79 -5.53 -3.50
N LEU A 110 -21.47 -5.96 -2.27
CA LEU A 110 -20.12 -5.81 -1.72
C LEU A 110 -19.16 -6.88 -2.22
N LEU A 111 -19.62 -8.11 -2.45
CA LEU A 111 -18.75 -9.24 -2.82
C LEU A 111 -17.92 -8.98 -4.09
N PRO A 112 -18.49 -8.47 -5.21
CA PRO A 112 -17.69 -8.14 -6.39
C PRO A 112 -16.62 -7.08 -6.11
N ARG A 113 -16.91 -6.11 -5.23
CA ARG A 113 -15.97 -5.05 -4.85
C ARG A 113 -14.82 -5.59 -4.00
N LEU A 114 -15.09 -6.51 -3.07
CA LEU A 114 -14.04 -7.20 -2.29
C LEU A 114 -13.08 -7.95 -3.22
N GLN A 115 -13.61 -8.70 -4.18
CA GLN A 115 -12.82 -9.44 -5.16
C GLN A 115 -12.00 -8.50 -6.06
N ALA A 116 -12.62 -7.42 -6.54
CA ALA A 116 -11.95 -6.41 -7.35
C ALA A 116 -10.83 -5.72 -6.58
N ALA A 117 -11.06 -5.30 -5.33
CA ALA A 117 -10.04 -4.68 -4.49
C ALA A 117 -8.88 -5.65 -4.21
N GLN A 118 -9.17 -6.94 -4.05
CA GLN A 118 -8.14 -7.94 -3.80
C GLN A 118 -7.30 -8.25 -5.06
N ALA A 119 -7.91 -8.26 -6.25
CA ALA A 119 -7.18 -8.33 -7.51
C ALA A 119 -6.31 -7.08 -7.73
N GLU A 120 -6.87 -5.91 -7.46
CA GLU A 120 -6.20 -4.63 -7.60
C GLU A 120 -5.03 -4.47 -6.63
N ALA A 121 -5.18 -4.90 -5.37
CA ALA A 121 -4.10 -4.92 -4.40
C ALA A 121 -2.92 -5.77 -4.88
N ARG A 122 -3.19 -6.94 -5.49
CA ARG A 122 -2.13 -7.79 -6.07
C ARG A 122 -1.43 -7.10 -7.24
N ARG A 123 -2.19 -6.43 -8.12
CA ARG A 123 -1.64 -5.67 -9.25
C ARG A 123 -0.75 -4.53 -8.76
N LEU A 124 -1.26 -3.69 -7.87
CA LEU A 124 -0.54 -2.52 -7.33
C LEU A 124 0.72 -2.91 -6.59
N ARG A 125 0.70 -3.97 -5.77
CA ARG A 125 1.91 -4.49 -5.13
C ARG A 125 3.00 -4.83 -6.13
N ARG A 126 2.64 -5.51 -7.22
CA ARG A 126 3.59 -5.85 -8.27
C ARG A 126 4.16 -4.59 -8.93
N LEU A 127 3.31 -3.62 -9.25
CA LEU A 127 3.74 -2.37 -9.86
C LEU A 127 4.66 -1.54 -8.94
N ILE A 128 4.37 -1.47 -7.64
CA ILE A 128 5.26 -0.83 -6.66
C ILE A 128 6.61 -1.55 -6.62
N HIS A 129 6.58 -2.88 -6.61
CA HIS A 129 7.80 -3.69 -6.61
C HIS A 129 8.62 -3.49 -7.88
N GLU A 130 7.98 -3.50 -9.05
CA GLU A 130 8.63 -3.22 -10.34
C GLU A 130 9.21 -1.80 -10.39
N GLU A 131 8.50 -0.80 -9.86
CA GLU A 131 8.99 0.59 -9.76
C GLU A 131 10.30 0.67 -8.95
N SER A 132 10.45 -0.14 -7.90
CA SER A 132 11.70 -0.20 -7.11
C SER A 132 12.91 -0.68 -7.93
N SER A 133 12.67 -1.45 -8.99
CA SER A 133 13.72 -1.98 -9.86
C SER A 133 14.51 -0.87 -10.57
N SER A 134 13.93 0.33 -10.68
CA SER A 134 14.60 1.51 -11.24
C SER A 134 15.86 1.94 -10.46
N PHE A 135 15.94 1.62 -9.16
CA PHE A 135 17.07 2.02 -8.32
C PHE A 135 17.64 0.92 -7.43
N ILE A 136 16.94 -0.19 -7.21
CA ILE A 136 17.36 -1.22 -6.24
C ILE A 136 18.72 -1.85 -6.57
N GLY A 137 19.05 -2.01 -7.85
CA GLY A 137 20.37 -2.47 -8.28
C GLY A 137 21.48 -1.49 -7.89
N HIS A 138 21.22 -0.20 -8.03
CA HIS A 138 22.15 0.85 -7.59
C HIS A 138 22.26 0.91 -6.07
N LEU A 139 21.17 0.68 -5.33
CA LEU A 139 21.19 0.65 -3.86
C LEU A 139 22.15 -0.39 -3.28
N TYR A 140 22.17 -1.60 -3.86
CA TYR A 140 22.94 -2.73 -3.33
C TYR A 140 24.32 -2.89 -3.99
N PHE A 141 24.47 -2.48 -5.24
CA PHE A 141 25.69 -2.74 -6.02
C PHE A 141 26.32 -1.46 -6.58
N GLY A 142 25.75 -0.29 -6.31
CA GLY A 142 26.30 1.00 -6.75
C GLY A 142 27.54 1.41 -5.97
N GLU A 143 28.40 2.16 -6.63
CA GLU A 143 29.50 2.86 -5.98
C GLU A 143 28.99 4.16 -5.37
N PHE A 144 29.21 4.33 -4.07
CA PHE A 144 28.80 5.53 -3.33
C PHE A 144 30.03 6.34 -2.93
N PRO A 145 29.88 7.67 -2.72
CA PRO A 145 30.97 8.49 -2.21
C PRO A 145 31.59 7.83 -0.98
N SER A 146 32.88 7.47 -1.07
CA SER A 146 33.56 6.80 0.03
C SER A 146 33.48 7.67 1.28
N GLU A 147 33.42 7.03 2.44
CA GLU A 147 33.71 7.67 3.72
C GLU A 147 35.19 8.08 3.77
N ALA A 148 35.56 9.11 3.01
CA ALA A 148 36.80 9.85 3.24
C ALA A 148 36.63 10.80 4.44
#